data_AF-A0A1E5LFL6-F1
#
_entry.id   AF-A0A1E5LFL6-F1
#
_cell.length_a   1.000
_cell.length_b   1.000
_cell.length_c   1.000
_cell.angle_alpha   90.00
_cell.angle_beta   90.00
_cell.angle_gamma   90.00
#
_symmetry.space_group_name_H-M   'P 1'
#
loop_
_entity.id
_entity.type
_entity.pdbx_description
1 polymer ?
#
loop_
_entity_poly.entity_id
_entity_poly.type
_entity_poly.pdbx_seq_one_letter_code
_entity_poly.pdbx_strand_id
1 'polypeptide(L)'
;MFESLPQGIKISIARSITTSFEQYMNQIEWDETAYSTSEFIQYWRKYSEEHASWFNKVNEEMRITPSFHKELTDKINELIEKVLSTAPTKEQMDKIDELVKELVIEDVDYCCKAEAKYVINKLTMEIEKKKITNPTATERQMRYASILYYQAFDKELPDDEYSFEKIQEIIDVAQKELQAQKHTLVVEKNMPLQ
;
A
#
# COMPACT_ATOMS: atom_id res chain seq x y z
N MET A 1 -34.51 -10.16 21.00
CA MET A 1 -34.05 -8.98 21.78
C MET A 1 -33.16 -8.06 20.94
N PHE A 2 -32.20 -8.56 20.19
CA PHE A 2 -31.49 -7.78 19.18
C PHE A 2 -32.46 -7.15 18.17
N GLU A 3 -33.46 -7.92 17.71
CA GLU A 3 -34.41 -7.41 16.70
C GLU A 3 -35.27 -6.24 17.16
N SER A 4 -35.51 -6.11 18.48
CA SER A 4 -36.23 -4.99 19.09
C SER A 4 -35.40 -3.71 19.21
N LEU A 5 -34.10 -3.75 18.88
CA LEU A 5 -33.27 -2.56 18.88
C LEU A 5 -33.68 -1.59 17.76
N PRO A 6 -33.56 -0.28 17.98
CA PRO A 6 -33.76 0.70 16.93
C PRO A 6 -32.87 0.42 15.72
N GLN A 7 -33.38 0.63 14.51
CA GLN A 7 -32.67 0.31 13.27
C GLN A 7 -31.28 0.95 13.20
N GLY A 8 -31.14 2.20 13.67
CA GLY A 8 -29.85 2.88 13.74
C GLY A 8 -28.82 2.19 14.64
N ILE A 9 -29.26 1.55 15.73
CA ILE A 9 -28.40 0.76 16.62
C ILE A 9 -27.99 -0.54 15.92
N LYS A 10 -28.94 -1.24 15.27
CA LYS A 10 -28.63 -2.47 14.52
C LYS A 10 -27.59 -2.21 13.42
N ILE A 11 -27.73 -1.11 12.68
CA ILE A 11 -26.75 -0.67 11.67
C ILE A 11 -25.39 -0.37 12.31
N SER A 12 -25.38 0.34 13.45
CA SER A 12 -24.13 0.67 14.15
C SER A 12 -23.43 -0.58 14.68
N ILE A 13 -24.17 -1.60 15.15
CA ILE A 13 -23.61 -2.88 15.56
C ILE A 13 -23.01 -3.60 14.36
N ALA A 14 -23.78 -3.74 13.28
CA ALA A 14 -23.32 -4.41 12.06
C ALA A 14 -22.03 -3.77 11.50
N ARG A 15 -21.97 -2.43 11.45
CA ARG A 15 -20.76 -1.71 11.04
C ARG A 15 -19.59 -2.00 11.97
N SER A 16 -19.79 -1.98 13.29
CA SER A 16 -18.70 -2.28 14.24
C SER A 16 -18.15 -3.69 14.06
N ILE A 17 -19.02 -4.68 13.83
CA ILE A 17 -18.62 -6.07 13.58
C ILE A 17 -17.78 -6.13 12.32
N THR A 18 -18.31 -5.68 11.18
CA THR A 18 -17.61 -5.72 9.89
C THR A 18 -16.27 -4.97 9.93
N THR A 19 -16.25 -3.74 10.47
CA THR A 19 -15.01 -2.96 10.58
C THR A 19 -13.99 -3.64 11.47
N SER A 20 -14.38 -4.14 12.64
CA SER A 20 -13.45 -4.82 13.54
C SER A 20 -12.94 -6.13 12.98
N PHE A 21 -13.78 -6.87 12.21
CA PHE A 21 -13.38 -8.11 11.57
C PHE A 21 -12.33 -7.85 10.50
N GLU A 22 -12.58 -6.91 9.59
CA GLU A 22 -11.58 -6.51 8.58
C GLU A 22 -10.27 -6.04 9.23
N GLN A 23 -10.34 -5.27 10.33
CA GLN A 23 -9.15 -4.83 11.06
C GLN A 23 -8.39 -5.98 11.72
N TYR A 24 -9.09 -6.92 12.35
CA TYR A 24 -8.48 -8.11 12.93
C TYR A 24 -7.81 -8.97 11.84
N MET A 25 -8.51 -9.24 10.74
CA MET A 25 -7.94 -9.98 9.60
C MET A 25 -6.70 -9.27 9.03
N ASN A 26 -6.72 -7.93 8.90
CA ASN A 26 -5.54 -7.18 8.47
C ASN A 26 -4.35 -7.32 9.44
N GLN A 27 -4.60 -7.43 10.75
CA GLN A 27 -3.54 -7.59 11.76
C GLN A 27 -2.85 -8.96 11.68
N ILE A 28 -3.60 -9.99 11.33
CA ILE A 28 -3.08 -11.33 11.07
C ILE A 28 -2.75 -11.55 9.59
N GLU A 29 -2.65 -10.48 8.81
CA GLU A 29 -2.31 -10.50 7.38
C GLU A 29 -3.21 -11.39 6.52
N TRP A 30 -4.47 -11.55 6.91
CA TRP A 30 -5.44 -12.46 6.29
C TRP A 30 -5.02 -13.94 6.31
N ASP A 31 -4.10 -14.33 7.20
CA ASP A 31 -3.76 -15.74 7.41
C ASP A 31 -4.91 -16.48 8.10
N GLU A 32 -5.64 -17.29 7.34
CA GLU A 32 -6.75 -18.11 7.85
C GLU A 32 -6.31 -19.06 8.97
N THR A 33 -5.05 -19.51 8.96
CA THR A 33 -4.54 -20.43 10.00
C THR A 33 -4.29 -19.72 11.33
N ALA A 34 -4.13 -18.39 11.30
CA ALA A 34 -4.00 -17.55 12.47
C ALA A 34 -5.36 -17.06 13.01
N TYR A 35 -6.46 -17.27 12.28
CA TYR A 35 -7.79 -16.82 12.70
C TYR A 35 -8.27 -17.58 13.95
N SER A 36 -8.65 -16.82 14.98
CA SER A 36 -9.30 -17.35 16.17
C SER A 36 -10.60 -16.61 16.45
N THR A 37 -11.73 -17.32 16.46
CA THR A 37 -13.03 -16.75 16.82
C THR A 37 -13.01 -16.13 18.22
N SER A 38 -12.34 -16.76 19.19
CA SER A 38 -12.30 -16.23 20.56
C SER A 38 -11.49 -14.94 20.68
N GLU A 39 -10.43 -14.80 19.90
CA GLU A 39 -9.62 -13.59 19.83
C GLU A 39 -10.36 -12.48 19.08
N PHE A 40 -10.99 -12.80 17.94
CA PHE A 40 -11.81 -11.86 17.20
C PHE A 40 -12.94 -11.28 18.07
N ILE A 41 -13.65 -12.13 18.83
CA ILE A 41 -14.73 -11.66 19.71
C ILE A 41 -14.19 -10.71 20.80
N GLN A 42 -13.03 -11.01 21.38
CA GLN A 42 -12.37 -10.12 22.34
C GLN A 42 -11.96 -8.80 21.70
N TYR A 43 -11.38 -8.87 20.50
CA TYR A 43 -11.00 -7.70 19.70
C TYR A 43 -12.20 -6.81 19.41
N TRP A 44 -13.28 -7.38 18.88
CA TRP A 44 -14.51 -6.66 18.54
C TRP A 44 -15.17 -6.05 19.79
N ARG A 45 -15.15 -6.76 20.93
CA ARG A 45 -15.68 -6.22 22.19
C ARG A 45 -14.92 -4.96 22.59
N LYS A 46 -13.59 -5.02 22.62
CA LYS A 46 -12.73 -3.88 22.94
C LYS A 46 -12.95 -2.73 21.95
N TYR A 47 -12.97 -3.03 20.66
CA TYR A 47 -13.28 -2.04 19.62
C TYR A 47 -14.65 -1.38 19.85
N SER A 48 -15.65 -2.16 20.25
CA SER A 48 -17.00 -1.66 20.49
C SER A 48 -17.06 -0.74 21.71
N GLU A 49 -16.37 -1.10 22.78
CA GLU A 49 -16.21 -0.30 23.99
C GLU A 49 -15.53 1.06 23.71
N GLU A 50 -14.50 1.06 22.87
CA GLU A 50 -13.66 2.25 22.60
C GLU A 50 -14.23 3.15 21.49
N HIS A 51 -14.89 2.57 20.48
CA HIS A 51 -15.18 3.28 19.22
C HIS A 51 -16.64 3.20 18.76
N ALA A 52 -17.42 2.23 19.23
CA ALA A 52 -18.76 2.02 18.67
C ALA A 52 -19.84 2.77 19.44
N SER A 53 -20.50 3.72 18.76
CA SER A 53 -21.55 4.55 19.36
C SER A 53 -22.75 3.78 19.92
N TRP A 54 -22.94 2.51 19.51
CA TRP A 54 -24.01 1.65 20.01
C TRP A 54 -23.76 1.14 21.42
N PHE A 55 -22.51 0.99 21.84
CA PHE A 55 -22.16 0.28 23.06
C PHE A 55 -22.77 0.93 24.31
N ASN A 56 -22.76 2.27 24.36
CA ASN A 56 -23.36 3.05 25.44
C ASN A 56 -24.87 3.31 25.27
N LYS A 57 -25.46 2.91 24.13
CA LYS A 57 -26.89 3.11 23.82
C LYS A 57 -27.74 1.86 24.09
N VAL A 58 -27.12 0.71 24.25
CA VAL A 58 -27.79 -0.54 24.65
C VAL A 58 -27.66 -0.69 26.16
N ASN A 59 -28.78 -0.87 26.85
CA ASN A 59 -28.80 -1.05 28.31
C ASN A 59 -27.89 -2.22 28.72
N GLU A 60 -27.11 -2.05 29.77
CA GLU A 60 -26.25 -3.08 30.37
C GLU A 60 -27.01 -4.35 30.71
N GLU A 61 -28.21 -4.24 31.30
CA GLU A 61 -29.05 -5.38 31.63
C GLU A 61 -29.39 -6.22 30.39
N MET A 62 -29.63 -5.55 29.25
CA MET A 62 -29.88 -6.21 27.96
C MET A 62 -28.61 -6.88 27.44
N ARG A 63 -27.45 -6.21 27.56
CA ARG A 63 -26.16 -6.69 27.07
C ARG A 63 -25.71 -7.98 27.73
N ILE A 64 -26.09 -8.23 28.99
CA ILE A 64 -25.73 -9.44 29.74
C ILE A 64 -26.75 -10.58 29.58
N THR A 65 -27.87 -10.36 28.89
CA THR A 65 -28.89 -11.41 28.72
C THR A 65 -28.40 -12.52 27.76
N PRO A 66 -28.58 -13.81 28.12
CA PRO A 66 -28.19 -14.92 27.25
C PRO A 66 -28.87 -14.90 25.86
N SER A 67 -30.14 -14.45 25.80
CA SER A 67 -30.89 -14.32 24.54
C SER A 67 -30.28 -13.26 23.63
N PHE A 68 -29.87 -12.12 24.17
CA PHE A 68 -29.19 -11.08 23.40
C PHE A 68 -27.84 -11.56 22.88
N HIS A 69 -27.04 -12.23 23.72
CA HIS A 69 -25.76 -12.81 23.31
C HIS A 69 -25.92 -13.83 22.18
N LYS A 70 -26.95 -14.68 22.24
CA LYS A 70 -27.22 -15.64 21.18
C LYS A 70 -27.54 -14.95 19.85
N GLU A 71 -28.53 -14.06 19.83
CA GLU A 71 -28.93 -13.34 18.61
C GLU A 71 -27.78 -12.50 18.04
N LEU A 72 -26.94 -11.93 18.92
CA LEU A 72 -25.76 -11.16 18.53
C LEU A 72 -24.67 -12.06 17.92
N THR A 73 -24.47 -13.27 18.46
CA THR A 73 -23.55 -14.26 17.91
C THR A 73 -23.99 -14.70 16.51
N ASP A 74 -25.28 -14.98 16.34
CA ASP A 74 -25.86 -15.31 15.04
C ASP A 74 -25.62 -14.17 14.04
N LYS A 75 -25.80 -12.92 14.49
CA LYS A 75 -25.55 -11.75 13.65
C LYS A 75 -24.08 -11.56 13.27
N ILE A 76 -23.16 -11.85 14.19
CA ILE A 76 -21.72 -11.79 13.93
C ILE A 76 -21.36 -12.79 12.84
N ASN A 77 -21.80 -14.04 12.97
CA ASN A 77 -21.52 -15.10 12.00
C ASN A 77 -22.06 -14.74 10.61
N GLU A 78 -23.31 -14.26 10.53
CA GLU A 78 -23.92 -13.80 9.27
C GLU A 78 -23.07 -12.71 8.58
N LEU A 79 -22.57 -11.75 9.34
CA LEU A 79 -21.79 -10.64 8.78
C LEU A 79 -20.38 -11.06 8.37
N ILE A 80 -19.74 -11.96 9.12
CA ILE A 80 -18.44 -12.54 8.75
C ILE A 80 -18.60 -13.34 7.45
N GLU A 81 -19.59 -14.23 7.39
CA GLU A 81 -19.87 -15.02 6.20
C GLU A 81 -20.10 -14.11 4.99
N LYS A 82 -20.89 -13.04 5.17
CA LYS A 82 -21.11 -12.05 4.12
C LYS A 82 -19.81 -11.37 3.65
N VAL A 83 -18.90 -11.03 4.56
CA VAL A 83 -17.61 -10.43 4.18
C VAL A 83 -16.81 -11.41 3.32
N LEU A 84 -16.68 -12.66 3.79
CA LEU A 84 -15.91 -13.71 3.12
C LEU A 84 -16.54 -14.15 1.79
N SER A 85 -17.87 -14.15 1.69
CA SER A 85 -18.59 -14.56 0.48
C SER A 85 -18.71 -13.43 -0.56
N THR A 86 -18.38 -12.20 -0.21
CA THR A 86 -18.46 -11.08 -1.15
C THR A 86 -17.24 -11.14 -2.07
N ALA A 87 -17.45 -11.54 -3.33
CA ALA A 87 -16.39 -11.64 -4.32
C ALA A 87 -15.68 -10.28 -4.56
N PRO A 88 -14.37 -10.29 -4.86
CA PRO A 88 -13.65 -9.13 -5.34
C PRO A 88 -14.32 -8.49 -6.56
N THR A 89 -14.22 -7.16 -6.68
CA THR A 89 -14.68 -6.47 -7.89
C THR A 89 -13.67 -6.64 -9.01
N LYS A 90 -14.12 -6.51 -10.27
CA LYS A 90 -13.22 -6.51 -11.42
C LYS A 90 -12.13 -5.44 -11.31
N GLU A 91 -12.48 -4.24 -10.86
CA GLU A 91 -11.52 -3.15 -10.63
C GLU A 91 -10.44 -3.52 -9.60
N GLN A 92 -10.79 -4.28 -8.56
CA GLN A 92 -9.80 -4.76 -7.59
C GLN A 92 -8.87 -5.80 -8.21
N MET A 93 -9.41 -6.77 -8.95
CA MET A 93 -8.62 -7.81 -9.61
C MET A 93 -7.67 -7.19 -10.65
N ASP A 94 -8.19 -6.33 -11.53
CA ASP A 94 -7.39 -5.60 -12.53
C ASP A 94 -6.27 -4.78 -11.86
N LYS A 95 -6.55 -4.18 -10.69
CA LYS A 95 -5.54 -3.43 -9.94
C LYS A 95 -4.47 -4.33 -9.32
N ILE A 96 -4.85 -5.49 -8.79
CA ILE A 96 -3.88 -6.46 -8.26
C ILE A 96 -2.97 -6.94 -9.39
N ASP A 97 -3.51 -7.29 -10.55
CA ASP A 97 -2.73 -7.73 -11.72
C ASP A 97 -1.71 -6.67 -12.17
N GLU A 98 -2.08 -5.39 -12.12
CA GLU A 98 -1.17 -4.27 -12.41
C GLU A 98 -0.01 -4.22 -11.41
N LEU A 99 -0.34 -4.26 -10.11
CA LEU A 99 0.65 -4.15 -9.02
C LEU A 99 1.59 -5.37 -8.97
N VAL A 100 1.07 -6.56 -9.23
CA VAL A 100 1.81 -7.83 -9.34
C VAL A 100 2.85 -7.75 -10.46
N LYS A 101 2.46 -7.23 -11.62
CA LYS A 101 3.37 -7.02 -12.76
C LYS A 101 4.45 -5.98 -12.45
N GLU A 102 4.10 -4.86 -11.80
CA GLU A 102 5.07 -3.83 -11.41
C GLU A 102 6.11 -4.36 -10.40
N LEU A 103 5.67 -5.23 -9.49
CA LEU A 103 6.54 -5.85 -8.49
C LEU A 103 7.28 -7.09 -8.97
N VAL A 104 6.92 -7.64 -10.14
CA VAL A 104 7.48 -8.88 -10.69
C VAL A 104 7.32 -10.04 -9.70
N ILE A 105 6.12 -10.19 -9.14
CA ILE A 105 5.72 -11.32 -8.29
C ILE A 105 4.87 -12.29 -9.11
N GLU A 106 4.98 -13.59 -8.82
CA GLU A 106 4.38 -14.64 -9.65
C GLU A 106 2.86 -14.69 -9.53
N ASP A 107 2.34 -14.67 -8.31
CA ASP A 107 0.90 -14.65 -8.05
C ASP A 107 0.63 -14.16 -6.62
N VAL A 108 -0.59 -13.67 -6.38
CA VAL A 108 -1.06 -13.28 -5.04
C VAL A 108 -2.47 -13.82 -4.85
N ASP A 109 -2.64 -14.63 -3.81
CA ASP A 109 -3.93 -15.21 -3.46
C ASP A 109 -4.82 -14.17 -2.75
N TYR A 110 -6.12 -14.25 -3.02
CA TYR A 110 -7.17 -13.50 -2.34
C TYR A 110 -8.54 -14.13 -2.67
N CYS A 111 -9.36 -14.32 -1.66
CA CYS A 111 -10.65 -15.00 -1.79
C CYS A 111 -11.84 -14.04 -1.83
N CYS A 112 -11.76 -12.90 -1.15
CA CYS A 112 -12.89 -12.00 -0.96
C CYS A 112 -12.55 -10.53 -1.22
N LYS A 113 -13.60 -9.70 -1.37
CA LYS A 113 -13.51 -8.26 -1.61
C LYS A 113 -12.67 -7.53 -0.58
N ALA A 114 -12.81 -7.92 0.69
CA ALA A 114 -12.11 -7.27 1.80
C ALA A 114 -10.62 -7.62 1.78
N GLU A 115 -10.28 -8.87 1.52
CA GLU A 115 -8.91 -9.33 1.35
C GLU A 115 -8.23 -8.72 0.12
N ALA A 116 -8.93 -8.67 -1.03
CA ALA A 116 -8.42 -8.01 -2.23
C ALA A 116 -8.06 -6.54 -1.96
N LYS A 117 -8.86 -5.84 -1.14
CA LYS A 117 -8.52 -4.47 -0.70
C LYS A 117 -7.26 -4.44 0.16
N TYR A 118 -7.09 -5.39 1.09
CA TYR A 118 -5.88 -5.51 1.89
C TYR A 118 -4.65 -5.76 1.01
N VAL A 119 -4.74 -6.70 0.07
CA VAL A 119 -3.67 -7.02 -0.89
C VAL A 119 -3.27 -5.79 -1.70
N ILE A 120 -4.22 -5.05 -2.26
CA ILE A 120 -3.95 -3.80 -3.00
C ILE A 120 -3.16 -2.81 -2.12
N ASN A 121 -3.57 -2.61 -0.88
CA ASN A 121 -2.87 -1.71 0.04
C ASN A 121 -1.44 -2.19 0.31
N LYS A 122 -1.27 -3.49 0.59
CA LYS A 122 0.04 -4.11 0.86
C LYS A 122 0.98 -3.93 -0.33
N LEU A 123 0.54 -4.30 -1.53
CA LEU A 123 1.34 -4.17 -2.76
C LEU A 123 1.68 -2.71 -3.10
N THR A 124 0.72 -1.79 -2.92
CA THR A 124 0.96 -0.36 -3.13
C THR A 124 2.04 0.17 -2.18
N MET A 125 1.99 -0.22 -0.90
CA MET A 125 3.03 0.15 0.07
C MET A 125 4.41 -0.41 -0.31
N GLU A 126 4.48 -1.63 -0.85
CA GLU A 126 5.76 -2.20 -1.31
C GLU A 126 6.33 -1.44 -2.52
N ILE A 127 5.49 -1.01 -3.45
CA ILE A 127 5.90 -0.14 -4.56
C ILE A 127 6.43 1.20 -4.05
N GLU A 128 5.73 1.82 -3.11
CA GLU A 128 6.16 3.09 -2.50
C GLU A 128 7.51 2.93 -1.78
N LYS A 129 7.69 1.85 -1.02
CA LYS A 129 8.98 1.53 -0.40
C LYS A 129 10.08 1.35 -1.45
N LYS A 130 9.80 0.64 -2.55
CA LYS A 130 10.76 0.44 -3.65
C LYS A 130 11.17 1.77 -4.30
N LYS A 131 10.22 2.71 -4.46
CA LYS A 131 10.48 4.07 -4.96
C LYS A 131 11.32 4.89 -3.98
N ILE A 132 11.13 4.70 -2.68
CA ILE A 132 11.95 5.37 -1.65
C ILE A 132 13.37 4.81 -1.64
N THR A 133 13.53 3.48 -1.74
CA THR A 133 14.86 2.84 -1.75
C THR A 133 15.61 3.06 -3.05
N ASN A 134 14.90 3.18 -4.18
CA ASN A 134 15.46 3.44 -5.51
C ASN A 134 14.79 4.69 -6.12
N PRO A 135 15.12 5.89 -5.65
CA PRO A 135 14.47 7.10 -6.12
C PRO A 135 14.80 7.36 -7.60
N THR A 136 13.79 7.72 -8.38
CA THR A 136 13.98 8.21 -9.74
C THR A 136 14.63 9.59 -9.74
N ALA A 137 15.39 9.89 -10.79
CA ALA A 137 16.00 11.19 -10.99
C ALA A 137 14.92 12.26 -11.16
N THR A 138 15.10 13.43 -10.53
CA THR A 138 14.21 14.56 -10.74
C THR A 138 14.36 15.14 -12.15
N GLU A 139 13.32 15.79 -12.66
CA GLU A 139 13.37 16.46 -13.97
C GLU A 139 14.52 17.47 -14.05
N ARG A 140 14.81 18.18 -12.95
CA ARG A 140 15.94 19.09 -12.86
C ARG A 140 17.29 18.38 -13.02
N GLN A 141 17.46 17.21 -12.40
CA GLN A 141 18.68 16.40 -12.52
C GLN A 141 18.82 15.84 -13.94
N MET A 142 17.73 15.34 -14.52
CA MET A 142 17.72 14.83 -15.90
C MET A 142 18.08 15.92 -16.91
N ARG A 143 17.49 17.12 -16.78
CA ARG A 143 17.86 18.28 -17.61
C ARG A 143 19.33 18.66 -17.46
N TYR A 144 19.84 18.70 -16.22
CA TYR A 144 21.23 19.03 -15.97
C TYR A 144 22.20 17.99 -16.55
N ALA A 145 21.91 16.70 -16.35
CA ALA A 145 22.68 15.61 -16.92
C ALA A 145 22.66 15.64 -18.45
N SER A 146 21.51 15.88 -19.07
CA SER A 146 21.37 16.00 -20.52
C SER A 146 22.26 17.09 -21.11
N ILE A 147 22.28 18.29 -20.49
CA ILE A 147 23.16 19.38 -20.92
C ILE A 147 24.63 18.99 -20.83
N LEU A 148 25.07 18.41 -19.70
CA LEU A 148 26.46 18.01 -19.52
C LEU A 148 26.87 16.89 -20.47
N TYR A 149 25.99 15.91 -20.66
CA TYR A 149 26.24 14.77 -21.52
C TYR A 149 26.39 15.21 -22.99
N TYR A 150 25.51 16.11 -23.44
CA TYR A 150 25.63 16.72 -24.76
C TYR A 150 26.94 17.49 -24.92
N GLN A 151 27.32 18.31 -23.93
CA GLN A 151 28.57 19.05 -23.98
C GLN A 151 29.81 18.14 -24.01
N ALA A 152 29.78 17.03 -23.27
CA ALA A 152 30.91 16.10 -23.16
C ALA A 152 31.07 15.22 -24.40
N PHE A 153 29.97 14.72 -24.96
CA PHE A 153 29.96 13.65 -25.95
C PHE A 153 29.32 14.01 -27.30
N ASP A 154 28.77 15.23 -27.43
CA ASP A 154 28.00 15.71 -28.59
C ASP A 154 26.85 14.75 -28.97
N LYS A 155 26.19 14.22 -27.93
CA LYS A 155 25.08 13.26 -28.05
C LYS A 155 23.98 13.59 -27.06
N GLU A 156 22.74 13.33 -27.47
CA GLU A 156 21.61 13.38 -26.55
C GLU A 156 21.73 12.27 -25.51
N LEU A 157 21.25 12.58 -24.31
CA LEU A 157 21.09 11.59 -23.27
C LEU A 157 19.99 10.59 -23.73
N PRO A 158 20.20 9.28 -23.64
CA PRO A 158 19.17 8.31 -24.02
C PRO A 158 17.86 8.57 -23.29
N ASP A 159 16.73 8.33 -23.97
CA ASP A 159 15.40 8.49 -23.38
C ASP A 159 15.09 7.24 -22.54
N ASP A 160 15.55 7.25 -21.29
CA ASP A 160 15.40 6.17 -20.32
C ASP A 160 14.87 6.71 -18.98
N GLU A 161 14.22 5.84 -18.19
CA GLU A 161 13.90 6.15 -16.79
C GLU A 161 15.16 6.00 -15.94
N TYR A 162 15.75 7.13 -15.53
CA TYR A 162 16.99 7.13 -14.74
C TYR A 162 16.71 7.09 -13.24
N SER A 163 17.38 6.19 -12.52
CA SER A 163 17.51 6.30 -11.07
C SER A 163 18.39 7.50 -10.70
N PHE A 164 18.23 8.01 -9.48
CA PHE A 164 19.10 9.06 -8.93
C PHE A 164 20.58 8.68 -8.98
N GLU A 165 20.92 7.43 -8.67
CA GLU A 165 22.30 6.95 -8.70
C GLU A 165 22.83 6.92 -10.13
N LYS A 166 22.02 6.44 -11.09
CA LYS A 166 22.44 6.35 -12.48
C LYS A 166 22.64 7.72 -13.10
N ILE A 167 21.76 8.68 -12.80
CA ILE A 167 21.92 10.05 -13.29
C ILE A 167 23.14 10.73 -12.67
N GLN A 168 23.46 10.43 -11.41
CA GLN A 168 24.66 10.98 -10.76
C GLN A 168 25.94 10.42 -11.39
N GLU A 169 25.99 9.12 -11.68
CA GLU A 169 27.11 8.50 -12.40
C GLU A 169 27.32 9.16 -13.77
N ILE A 170 26.23 9.39 -14.52
CA ILE A 170 26.28 10.05 -15.83
C ILE A 170 26.84 11.47 -15.71
N ILE A 171 26.39 12.23 -14.70
CA ILE A 171 26.90 13.58 -14.42
C ILE A 171 28.39 13.54 -14.14
N ASP A 172 28.85 12.63 -13.28
CA ASP A 172 30.26 12.53 -12.88
C ASP A 172 31.16 12.17 -14.07
N VAL A 173 30.72 11.23 -14.91
CA VAL A 173 31.42 10.83 -16.14
C VAL A 173 31.52 12.00 -17.12
N ALA A 174 30.42 12.70 -17.40
CA ALA A 174 30.39 13.83 -18.32
C ALA A 174 31.28 15.00 -17.82
N GLN A 175 31.26 15.28 -16.51
CA GLN A 175 32.12 16.31 -15.92
C GLN A 175 33.61 15.97 -16.06
N LYS A 176 33.99 14.71 -15.83
CA LYS A 176 35.38 14.26 -15.96
C LYS A 176 35.89 14.41 -17.40
N GLU A 177 35.06 14.06 -18.36
CA GLU A 177 35.39 14.20 -19.79
C GLU A 177 35.59 15.68 -20.18
N LEU A 178 34.67 16.56 -19.77
CA LEU A 178 34.79 18.00 -20.01
C LEU A 178 36.05 18.61 -19.37
N GLN A 179 36.46 18.11 -18.21
CA GLN A 179 37.73 18.53 -17.59
C GLN A 179 38.95 18.08 -18.40
N ALA A 180 38.96 16.85 -18.91
CA ALA A 180 40.04 16.33 -19.75
C ALA A 180 40.19 17.12 -21.06
N GLN A 181 39.07 17.44 -21.71
CA GLN A 181 39.05 18.26 -22.93
C GLN A 181 39.62 19.67 -22.69
N LYS A 182 39.23 20.32 -21.57
CA LYS A 182 39.79 21.61 -21.18
C LYS A 182 41.29 21.53 -20.93
N HIS A 183 41.77 20.48 -20.28
CA HIS A 183 43.19 20.33 -20.01
C HIS A 183 44.02 20.18 -21.30
N THR A 184 43.51 19.39 -22.26
CA THR A 184 44.13 19.19 -23.58
C THR A 184 44.27 20.50 -24.35
N LEU A 185 43.20 21.30 -24.39
CA LEU A 185 43.20 22.62 -25.05
C LEU A 185 44.19 23.62 -24.43
N VAL A 186 44.42 23.55 -23.12
CA VAL A 186 45.41 24.41 -22.43
C VAL A 186 46.84 23.98 -22.74
N VAL A 187 47.10 22.67 -22.86
CA VAL A 187 48.42 22.14 -23.23
C VAL A 187 48.76 22.49 -24.68
N GLU A 188 47.81 22.36 -25.60
CA GLU A 188 48.00 22.71 -27.01
C GLU A 188 48.27 24.20 -27.23
N LYS A 189 47.60 25.09 -26.48
CA LYS A 189 47.83 26.54 -26.57
C LYS A 189 49.18 27.01 -26.02
N ASN A 190 49.84 26.20 -25.20
CA ASN A 190 51.11 26.52 -24.57
C ASN A 190 52.32 25.81 -25.22
N MET A 191 52.12 25.09 -26.34
CA MET A 191 53.24 24.58 -27.13
C MET A 191 53.91 25.72 -27.91
N PRO A 192 55.24 25.91 -27.82
CA PRO A 192 55.94 26.90 -28.61
C PRO A 192 55.85 26.54 -30.11
N LEU A 193 55.45 27.51 -30.93
CA LEU A 193 55.51 27.42 -32.39
C LEU A 193 56.96 27.15 -32.80
N GLN A 194 57.20 25.98 -33.40
CA GLN A 194 58.46 25.65 -34.06
C GLN A 194 58.58 26.37 -35.40
#